data_AF-S7X075-F1
#
_entry.id   AF-S7X075-F1
#
_cell.length_a   1.000
_cell.length_b   1.000
_cell.length_c   1.000
_cell.angle_alpha   90.00
_cell.angle_beta   90.00
_cell.angle_gamma   90.00
#
_symmetry.space_group_name_H-M   'P 1'
#
loop_
_entity.id
_entity.type
_entity.pdbx_description
1 polymer ?
#
loop_
_entity_poly.entity_id
_entity_poly.type
_entity_poly.pdbx_seq_one_letter_code
_entity_poly.pdbx_strand_id
1 'polypeptide(L)'
;MKVTLPRPIQIVIDDVGWWSGEDGHTRQEPYRTGINRNHVPADYQAIVELGEKLGVRPQAATILCEWDRENILRNLPTSTWMREKWDNSNWVGPWLDEAAAIIRDNQNHYELTMHGVGHEYWEGKNATRAEWADSFGTMRPLDQVELHLDYYEKLLEQNQLGPFPTSFVPTAFLHGFGLTGAHKTSMAAVIKKRGMNYINTPFYNMYNAEGAQYGLFGIDDGILTVDRGKDLLDWDVFGGKPSGILTGSTCGLHWPNMLHADPSRNSEIVDGWVKHLAPYNDKPETLLARNSSSFRNQLVHHVCTKVALHENKINIDFLETNKLQDQLNENPLTIKIESKRKLTFTSDDVTLTDSEILKEKDNYLYTLEIESVNGLEKAVVNFVAS
;
A
#
# COMPACT_ATOMS: atom_id res chain seq x y z
N MET A 1 -1.02 -19.40 -27.98
CA MET A 1 -0.97 -18.04 -27.45
C MET A 1 -1.81 -18.02 -26.19
N LYS A 2 -1.42 -17.25 -25.18
CA LYS A 2 -2.17 -17.09 -23.93
C LYS A 2 -2.25 -15.60 -23.64
N VAL A 3 -3.42 -15.13 -23.20
CA VAL A 3 -3.65 -13.75 -22.77
C VAL A 3 -4.03 -13.79 -21.30
N THR A 4 -3.40 -12.93 -20.51
CA THR A 4 -3.60 -12.84 -19.08
C THR A 4 -3.87 -11.38 -18.71
N LEU A 5 -4.79 -11.17 -17.78
CA LEU A 5 -4.90 -9.92 -17.02
C LEU A 5 -3.99 -10.08 -15.80
N PRO A 6 -2.75 -9.56 -15.81
CA PRO A 6 -1.81 -9.78 -14.73
C PRO A 6 -2.37 -9.20 -13.42
N ARG A 7 -2.19 -9.97 -12.34
CA ARG A 7 -2.46 -9.49 -10.98
C ARG A 7 -1.43 -8.42 -10.63
N PRO A 8 -1.85 -7.21 -10.25
CA PRO A 8 -0.90 -6.20 -9.83
C PRO A 8 -0.34 -6.55 -8.44
N ILE A 9 0.91 -6.20 -8.21
CA ILE A 9 1.59 -6.29 -6.91
C ILE A 9 1.94 -4.89 -6.48
N GLN A 10 1.37 -4.43 -5.36
CA GLN A 10 1.78 -3.21 -4.68
C GLN A 10 2.79 -3.52 -3.59
N ILE A 11 3.74 -2.61 -3.35
CA ILE A 11 4.65 -2.69 -2.20
C ILE A 11 4.12 -1.77 -1.10
N VAL A 12 3.94 -2.31 0.09
CA VAL A 12 3.48 -1.59 1.28
C VAL A 12 4.44 -1.87 2.42
N ILE A 13 4.98 -0.81 3.02
CA ILE A 13 5.95 -0.83 4.12
C ILE A 13 5.27 -0.24 5.34
N ASP A 14 4.97 -1.11 6.31
CA ASP A 14 4.30 -0.77 7.55
C ASP A 14 5.27 -0.27 8.62
N ASP A 15 4.72 0.37 9.66
CA ASP A 15 5.47 0.89 10.81
C ASP A 15 6.60 1.86 10.47
N VAL A 16 6.46 2.63 9.39
CA VAL A 16 7.38 3.71 9.05
C VAL A 16 7.12 4.90 9.99
N GLY A 17 8.12 5.72 10.29
CA GLY A 17 7.92 6.97 11.04
C GLY A 17 8.39 6.94 12.49
N TRP A 18 8.70 5.78 13.04
CA TRP A 18 9.38 5.68 14.34
C TRP A 18 10.79 6.31 14.30
N TRP A 19 11.20 6.94 15.39
CA TRP A 19 12.59 7.38 15.62
C TRP A 19 13.32 6.46 16.58
N SER A 20 12.64 6.02 17.63
CA SER A 20 13.15 4.94 18.47
C SER A 20 13.03 3.60 17.76
N GLY A 21 14.11 2.81 17.75
CA GLY A 21 14.02 1.40 17.36
C GLY A 21 13.57 0.48 18.50
N GLU A 22 13.46 0.98 19.73
CA GLU A 22 13.18 0.15 20.90
C GLU A 22 11.70 -0.25 20.97
N ASP A 23 11.45 -1.55 20.89
CA ASP A 23 10.14 -2.11 21.18
C ASP A 23 9.86 -2.07 22.70
N GLY A 24 8.83 -1.31 23.08
CA GLY A 24 8.46 -1.10 24.47
C GLY A 24 7.13 -1.74 24.87
N HIS A 25 6.55 -2.62 24.04
CA HIS A 25 5.20 -3.15 24.28
C HIS A 25 5.03 -3.85 25.64
N THR A 26 6.07 -4.54 26.12
CA THR A 26 6.06 -5.20 27.44
C THR A 26 5.92 -4.22 28.62
N ARG A 27 6.14 -2.92 28.38
CA ARG A 27 6.07 -1.82 29.35
C ARG A 27 4.89 -0.89 29.11
N GLN A 28 3.89 -1.31 28.31
CA GLN A 28 2.74 -0.49 27.90
C GLN A 28 3.10 0.68 26.98
N GLU A 29 4.27 0.64 26.34
CA GLU A 29 4.66 1.57 25.27
C GLU A 29 4.26 0.95 23.91
N PRO A 30 4.38 1.64 22.76
CA PRO A 30 3.96 1.05 21.49
C PRO A 30 4.85 -0.12 21.06
N TYR A 31 4.28 -0.97 20.21
CA TYR A 31 5.06 -1.86 19.37
C TYR A 31 5.81 -1.02 18.34
N ARG A 32 7.13 -0.94 18.48
CA ARG A 32 8.02 -0.32 17.48
C ARG A 32 8.75 -1.39 16.71
N THR A 33 9.61 -0.99 15.80
CA THR A 33 10.37 -1.87 14.90
C THR A 33 11.28 -2.90 15.58
N GLY A 34 11.68 -2.69 16.84
CA GLY A 34 12.49 -3.64 17.61
C GLY A 34 13.95 -3.71 17.16
N ILE A 35 14.43 -2.77 16.35
CA ILE A 35 15.81 -2.77 15.84
C ILE A 35 16.80 -2.30 16.92
N ASN A 36 18.07 -2.72 16.80
CA ASN A 36 19.10 -2.45 17.80
C ASN A 36 19.76 -1.05 17.70
N ARG A 37 19.09 -0.09 17.06
CA ARG A 37 19.52 1.30 16.89
C ARG A 37 18.30 2.21 16.74
N ASN A 38 18.50 3.53 16.79
CA ASN A 38 17.45 4.45 16.38
C ASN A 38 17.37 4.54 14.87
N HIS A 39 16.20 4.95 14.38
CA HIS A 39 16.01 5.27 12.98
C HIS A 39 16.70 6.58 12.62
N VAL A 40 17.12 6.67 11.37
CA VAL A 40 17.85 7.83 10.82
C VAL A 40 17.32 8.18 9.43
N PRO A 41 17.60 9.37 8.88
CA PRO A 41 17.14 9.76 7.54
C PRO A 41 17.48 8.75 6.43
N ALA A 42 18.63 8.06 6.53
CA ALA A 42 19.02 7.01 5.58
C ALA A 42 18.03 5.82 5.51
N ASP A 43 17.19 5.61 6.53
CA ASP A 43 16.15 4.58 6.51
C ASP A 43 14.95 4.96 5.64
N TYR A 44 14.67 6.27 5.50
CA TYR A 44 13.69 6.79 4.54
C TYR A 44 14.23 6.74 3.12
N GLN A 45 15.53 7.04 2.95
CA GLN A 45 16.19 6.95 1.65
C GLN A 45 16.16 5.51 1.09
N ALA A 46 16.21 4.49 1.96
CA ALA A 46 16.10 3.09 1.54
C ALA A 46 14.76 2.77 0.85
N ILE A 47 13.67 3.43 1.26
CA ILE A 47 12.34 3.30 0.62
C ILE A 47 12.36 3.92 -0.78
N VAL A 48 12.94 5.12 -0.89
CA VAL A 48 13.12 5.80 -2.18
C VAL A 48 13.97 4.96 -3.13
N GLU A 49 15.10 4.45 -2.66
CA GLU A 49 16.01 3.61 -3.45
C GLU A 49 15.30 2.35 -3.98
N LEU A 50 14.47 1.70 -3.16
CA LEU A 50 13.63 0.59 -3.63
C LEU A 50 12.68 1.02 -4.74
N GLY A 51 11.99 2.15 -4.54
CA GLY A 51 11.06 2.70 -5.52
C GLY A 51 11.73 3.04 -6.85
N GLU A 52 12.89 3.69 -6.81
CA GLU A 52 13.70 4.03 -7.98
C GLU A 52 14.15 2.78 -8.74
N LYS A 53 14.73 1.81 -8.05
CA LYS A 53 15.28 0.59 -8.66
C LYS A 53 14.20 -0.30 -9.30
N LEU A 54 12.97 -0.24 -8.81
CA LEU A 54 11.84 -1.01 -9.34
C LEU A 54 10.91 -0.20 -10.25
N GLY A 55 11.11 1.13 -10.37
CA GLY A 55 10.21 2.00 -11.12
C GLY A 55 8.81 2.09 -10.51
N VAL A 56 8.71 2.04 -9.18
CA VAL A 56 7.45 2.06 -8.43
C VAL A 56 7.46 3.14 -7.35
N ARG A 57 6.28 3.39 -6.78
CA ARG A 57 6.04 4.26 -5.63
C ARG A 57 5.50 3.42 -4.47
N PRO A 58 6.37 2.85 -3.62
CA PRO A 58 5.94 2.06 -2.46
C PRO A 58 5.12 2.92 -1.49
N GLN A 59 4.13 2.30 -0.85
CA GLN A 59 3.46 2.89 0.30
C GLN A 59 4.34 2.78 1.54
N ALA A 60 4.49 3.88 2.25
CA ALA A 60 5.11 3.95 3.57
C ALA A 60 4.01 4.28 4.58
N ALA A 61 3.46 3.26 5.22
CA ALA A 61 2.43 3.41 6.24
C ALA A 61 3.07 4.04 7.48
N THR A 62 2.78 5.33 7.69
CA THR A 62 3.55 6.21 8.56
C THR A 62 2.84 6.51 9.87
N ILE A 63 3.59 6.36 10.96
CA ILE A 63 3.24 6.69 12.34
C ILE A 63 3.93 8.01 12.72
N LEU A 64 3.20 8.94 13.35
CA LEU A 64 3.68 10.32 13.50
C LEU A 64 3.94 10.79 14.94
N CYS A 65 3.71 10.00 15.98
CA CYS A 65 3.83 10.53 17.34
C CYS A 65 5.24 11.02 17.66
N GLU A 66 6.27 10.32 17.18
CA GLU A 66 7.66 10.73 17.41
C GLU A 66 8.10 11.89 16.49
N TRP A 67 7.23 12.38 15.62
CA TRP A 67 7.41 13.60 14.83
C TRP A 67 6.80 14.85 15.49
N ASP A 68 6.19 14.72 16.67
CA ASP A 68 5.60 15.83 17.41
C ASP A 68 6.66 16.81 17.92
N ARG A 69 6.74 17.99 17.32
CA ARG A 69 7.77 18.99 17.64
C ARG A 69 7.44 19.82 18.87
N GLU A 70 6.16 19.95 19.15
CA GLU A 70 5.62 20.90 20.11
C GLU A 70 4.96 20.20 21.31
N ASN A 71 5.09 18.87 21.38
CA ASN A 71 4.46 18.02 22.37
C ASN A 71 2.92 18.18 22.40
N ILE A 72 2.28 18.42 21.24
CA ILE A 72 0.83 18.61 21.14
C ILE A 72 0.06 17.36 21.57
N LEU A 73 0.64 16.16 21.45
CA LEU A 73 -0.02 14.91 21.78
C LEU A 73 -0.28 14.71 23.27
N ARG A 74 0.25 15.58 24.15
CA ARG A 74 -0.21 15.64 25.55
C ARG A 74 -1.70 15.96 25.69
N ASN A 75 -2.28 16.57 24.66
CA ASN A 75 -3.70 16.90 24.59
C ASN A 75 -4.54 15.77 23.94
N LEU A 76 -3.88 14.68 23.51
CA LEU A 76 -4.52 13.46 22.99
C LEU A 76 -4.01 12.24 23.79
N PRO A 77 -4.44 12.08 25.05
CA PRO A 77 -3.85 11.09 25.95
C PRO A 77 -4.14 9.62 25.58
N THR A 78 -5.00 9.38 24.59
CA THR A 78 -5.28 8.06 24.01
C THR A 78 -4.28 7.65 22.93
N SER A 79 -3.39 8.55 22.50
CA SER A 79 -2.43 8.32 21.40
C SER A 79 -1.01 7.95 21.83
N THR A 80 -0.64 8.14 23.11
CA THR A 80 0.71 7.81 23.59
C THR A 80 0.69 7.26 25.01
N TRP A 81 1.69 6.44 25.35
CA TRP A 81 1.84 5.84 26.68
C TRP A 81 2.17 6.87 27.78
N MET A 82 2.75 8.01 27.41
CA MET A 82 3.02 9.10 28.35
C MET A 82 1.78 9.98 28.59
N ARG A 83 0.77 9.88 27.71
CA ARG A 83 -0.51 10.59 27.82
C ARG A 83 -0.31 12.10 27.98
N GLU A 84 -0.93 12.71 29.00
CA GLU A 84 -0.83 14.13 29.34
C GLU A 84 0.59 14.58 29.72
N LYS A 85 1.51 13.63 29.93
CA LYS A 85 2.94 13.89 30.21
C LYS A 85 3.82 13.69 28.98
N TRP A 86 3.24 13.54 27.79
CA TRP A 86 3.97 13.37 26.54
C TRP A 86 5.09 14.39 26.37
N ASP A 87 6.30 13.86 26.18
CA ASP A 87 7.50 14.63 25.90
C ASP A 87 8.36 13.92 24.85
N ASN A 88 8.34 14.47 23.64
CA ASN A 88 9.05 14.02 22.46
C ASN A 88 10.40 14.75 22.28
N SER A 89 10.84 15.58 23.23
CA SER A 89 12.03 16.43 23.04
C SER A 89 13.29 15.67 22.62
N ASN A 90 13.40 14.39 23.00
CA ASN A 90 14.50 13.51 22.62
C ASN A 90 14.57 13.20 21.12
N TRP A 91 13.44 13.32 20.41
CA TRP A 91 13.31 13.01 18.98
C TRP A 91 13.16 14.26 18.11
N VAL A 92 13.23 15.46 18.70
CA VAL A 92 13.22 16.72 17.97
C VAL A 92 14.65 17.14 17.61
N GLY A 93 14.97 17.10 16.33
CA GLY A 93 16.27 17.53 15.81
C GLY A 93 16.30 17.68 14.30
N PRO A 94 17.46 18.04 13.72
CA PRO A 94 17.60 18.29 12.28
C PRO A 94 17.22 17.08 11.40
N TRP A 95 17.34 15.86 11.91
CA TRP A 95 16.96 14.64 11.21
C TRP A 95 15.47 14.60 10.82
N LEU A 96 14.59 15.29 11.55
CA LEU A 96 13.17 15.42 11.17
C LEU A 96 13.04 16.19 9.85
N ASP A 97 13.79 17.29 9.70
CA ASP A 97 13.78 18.11 8.49
C ASP A 97 14.43 17.38 7.31
N GLU A 98 15.51 16.64 7.57
CA GLU A 98 16.18 15.80 6.58
C GLU A 98 15.26 14.68 6.06
N ALA A 99 14.59 13.94 6.95
CA ALA A 99 13.65 12.91 6.55
C ALA A 99 12.41 13.48 5.84
N ALA A 100 11.88 14.61 6.31
CA ALA A 100 10.77 15.30 5.65
C ALA A 100 11.15 15.77 4.23
N ALA A 101 12.40 16.23 4.02
CA ALA A 101 12.91 16.56 2.70
C ALA A 101 12.98 15.32 1.80
N ILE A 102 13.50 14.19 2.29
CA ILE A 102 13.51 12.92 1.53
C ILE A 102 12.09 12.54 1.08
N ILE A 103 11.10 12.63 1.96
CA ILE A 103 9.70 12.30 1.64
C ILE A 103 9.15 13.25 0.57
N ARG A 104 9.32 14.57 0.75
CA ARG A 104 8.78 15.58 -0.18
C ARG A 104 9.46 15.58 -1.54
N ASP A 105 10.76 15.35 -1.60
CA ASP A 105 11.54 15.49 -2.84
C ASP A 105 11.43 14.24 -3.73
N ASN A 106 10.89 13.13 -3.19
CA ASN A 106 10.81 11.83 -3.87
C ASN A 106 9.38 11.30 -4.06
N GLN A 107 8.40 12.19 -4.31
CA GLN A 107 6.97 11.82 -4.45
C GLN A 107 6.66 10.79 -5.55
N ASN A 108 7.57 10.59 -6.51
CA ASN A 108 7.43 9.56 -7.54
C ASN A 108 7.81 8.15 -7.04
N HIS A 109 8.56 8.06 -5.94
CA HIS A 109 9.15 6.82 -5.40
C HIS A 109 8.89 6.65 -3.90
N TYR A 110 8.04 7.49 -3.32
CA TYR A 110 7.61 7.42 -1.93
C TYR A 110 6.15 7.85 -1.83
N GLU A 111 5.27 7.01 -1.28
CA GLU A 111 3.90 7.37 -0.93
C GLU A 111 3.71 7.37 0.57
N LEU A 112 3.63 8.55 1.19
CA LEU A 112 3.20 8.66 2.58
C LEU A 112 1.76 8.17 2.70
N THR A 113 1.56 7.10 3.46
CA THR A 113 0.29 6.42 3.68
C THR A 113 -0.08 6.56 5.15
N MET A 114 -1.35 6.83 5.47
CA MET A 114 -1.75 6.94 6.87
C MET A 114 -1.67 5.58 7.55
N HIS A 115 -0.95 5.51 8.67
CA HIS A 115 -0.93 4.33 9.52
C HIS A 115 -1.47 4.61 10.91
N GLY A 116 -0.89 5.55 11.66
CA GLY A 116 -1.31 5.86 13.03
C GLY A 116 -0.73 7.16 13.56
N VAL A 117 -1.30 7.71 14.62
CA VAL A 117 -0.58 8.69 15.45
C VAL A 117 0.44 7.96 16.29
N GLY A 118 0.02 6.97 17.09
CA GLY A 118 0.89 6.25 18.04
C GLY A 118 0.79 4.71 17.96
N HIS A 119 0.09 4.18 16.95
CA HIS A 119 -0.11 2.77 16.64
C HIS A 119 -1.06 2.01 17.57
N GLU A 120 -0.95 2.23 18.88
CA GLU A 120 -1.83 1.62 19.89
C GLU A 120 -2.87 2.62 20.42
N TYR A 121 -3.79 2.14 21.26
CA TYR A 121 -4.79 2.98 21.94
C TYR A 121 -4.67 2.85 23.45
N TRP A 122 -4.57 3.98 24.17
CA TRP A 122 -4.35 4.00 25.62
C TRP A 122 -5.59 4.37 26.43
N GLU A 123 -6.04 3.40 27.24
CA GLU A 123 -7.09 3.60 28.26
C GLU A 123 -6.44 3.67 29.65
N GLY A 124 -6.30 4.88 30.18
CA GLY A 124 -5.45 5.09 31.34
C GLY A 124 -4.00 4.70 31.02
N LYS A 125 -3.37 3.92 31.89
CA LYS A 125 -1.99 3.45 31.70
C LYS A 125 -1.87 2.16 30.87
N ASN A 126 -3.01 1.62 30.41
CA ASN A 126 -3.05 0.34 29.72
C ASN A 126 -3.13 0.59 28.22
N ALA A 127 -2.18 0.01 27.48
CA ALA A 127 -2.25 -0.06 26.03
C ALA A 127 -3.23 -1.17 25.61
N THR A 128 -4.02 -0.90 24.57
CA THR A 128 -4.86 -1.89 23.91
C THR A 128 -4.63 -1.82 22.40
N ARG A 129 -4.52 -2.98 21.77
CA ARG A 129 -4.35 -3.06 20.32
C ARG A 129 -5.70 -2.91 19.62
N ALA A 130 -5.89 -2.00 18.66
CA ALA A 130 -4.97 -0.98 18.13
C ALA A 130 -5.63 0.41 18.06
N GLU A 131 -4.99 1.38 17.44
CA GLU A 131 -5.39 2.80 17.42
C GLU A 131 -6.79 3.04 16.83
N TRP A 132 -7.13 2.37 15.72
CA TRP A 132 -8.36 2.66 14.97
C TRP A 132 -9.53 1.73 15.30
N ALA A 133 -9.21 0.49 15.65
CA ALA A 133 -10.18 -0.52 16.03
C ALA A 133 -9.60 -1.41 17.14
N ASP A 134 -10.50 -1.97 17.94
CA ASP A 134 -10.13 -2.96 18.96
C ASP A 134 -9.81 -4.33 18.33
N SER A 135 -9.42 -5.29 19.17
CA SER A 135 -9.09 -6.66 18.75
C SER A 135 -10.24 -7.44 18.12
N PHE A 136 -11.47 -6.92 18.20
CA PHE A 136 -12.66 -7.49 17.56
C PHE A 136 -13.01 -6.76 16.26
N GLY A 137 -12.15 -5.85 15.80
CA GLY A 137 -12.38 -5.02 14.60
C GLY A 137 -13.48 -3.98 14.78
N THR A 138 -13.92 -3.71 16.02
CA THR A 138 -14.85 -2.62 16.29
C THR A 138 -14.08 -1.32 16.30
N MET A 139 -14.51 -0.35 15.49
CA MET A 139 -13.91 0.99 15.44
C MET A 139 -13.88 1.60 16.85
N ARG A 140 -12.80 2.32 17.19
CA ARG A 140 -12.74 3.10 18.43
C ARG A 140 -13.88 4.15 18.48
N PRO A 141 -14.18 4.74 19.65
CA PRO A 141 -15.19 5.79 19.75
C PRO A 141 -14.98 6.86 18.67
N LEU A 142 -16.04 7.22 17.94
CA LEU A 142 -15.95 8.07 16.75
C LEU A 142 -15.31 9.42 17.03
N ASP A 143 -15.62 10.02 18.18
CA ASP A 143 -15.01 11.27 18.64
C ASP A 143 -13.50 11.14 18.83
N GLN A 144 -13.02 9.99 19.32
CA GLN A 144 -11.59 9.71 19.45
C GLN A 144 -10.95 9.47 18.09
N VAL A 145 -11.58 8.72 17.19
CA VAL A 145 -11.05 8.52 15.82
C VAL A 145 -10.88 9.85 15.10
N GLU A 146 -11.90 10.72 15.10
CA GLU A 146 -11.82 12.04 14.47
C GLU A 146 -10.74 12.92 15.12
N LEU A 147 -10.62 12.85 16.45
CA LEU A 147 -9.57 13.58 17.16
C LEU A 147 -8.17 13.06 16.78
N HIS A 148 -7.96 11.76 16.69
CA HIS A 148 -6.69 11.18 16.21
C HIS A 148 -6.37 11.64 14.78
N LEU A 149 -7.36 11.69 13.88
CA LEU A 149 -7.19 12.21 12.52
C LEU A 149 -6.80 13.70 12.52
N ASP A 150 -7.41 14.52 13.37
CA ASP A 150 -7.07 15.95 13.51
C ASP A 150 -5.61 16.14 13.99
N TYR A 151 -5.15 15.29 14.91
CA TYR A 151 -3.76 15.34 15.38
C TYR A 151 -2.78 14.80 14.34
N TYR A 152 -3.15 13.78 13.58
CA TYR A 152 -2.34 13.30 12.45
C TYR A 152 -2.11 14.43 11.44
N GLU A 153 -3.16 15.18 11.07
CA GLU A 153 -3.07 16.34 10.19
C GLU A 153 -2.13 17.43 10.74
N LYS A 154 -2.27 17.79 12.02
CA LYS A 154 -1.37 18.77 12.67
C LYS A 154 0.09 18.32 12.65
N LEU A 155 0.37 17.03 12.82
CA LEU A 155 1.73 16.49 12.79
C LEU A 155 2.31 16.52 11.37
N LEU A 156 1.51 16.27 10.33
CA LEU A 156 1.90 16.47 8.94
C LEU A 156 2.28 17.94 8.70
N GLU A 157 1.46 18.88 9.19
CA GLU A 157 1.69 20.32 9.06
C GLU A 157 2.97 20.78 9.77
N GLN A 158 3.18 20.37 11.03
CA GLN A 158 4.38 20.69 11.82
C GLN A 158 5.68 20.30 11.11
N ASN A 159 5.64 19.23 10.31
CA ASN A 159 6.80 18.66 9.63
C ASN A 159 6.80 18.92 8.12
N GLN A 160 5.81 19.66 7.61
CA GLN A 160 5.64 19.94 6.18
C GLN A 160 5.66 18.63 5.36
N LEU A 161 4.96 17.59 5.79
CA LEU A 161 4.99 16.27 5.14
C LEU A 161 4.08 16.16 3.90
N GLY A 162 3.41 17.25 3.53
CA GLY A 162 2.49 17.31 2.40
C GLY A 162 1.02 17.26 2.83
N PRO A 163 0.09 17.05 1.88
CA PRO A 163 -1.34 16.96 2.17
C PRO A 163 -1.68 15.68 2.94
N PHE A 164 -2.91 15.62 3.47
CA PHE A 164 -3.44 14.41 4.10
C PHE A 164 -3.37 13.20 3.13
N PRO A 165 -2.90 12.02 3.58
CA PRO A 165 -2.77 10.84 2.73
C PRO A 165 -4.07 10.42 2.06
N THR A 166 -3.96 9.84 0.86
CA THR A 166 -5.12 9.27 0.13
C THR A 166 -5.35 7.79 0.42
N SER A 167 -4.42 7.15 1.15
CA SER A 167 -4.38 5.73 1.43
C SER A 167 -4.22 5.45 2.92
N PHE A 168 -4.77 4.33 3.37
CA PHE A 168 -4.82 3.93 4.78
C PHE A 168 -4.43 2.47 4.96
N VAL A 169 -3.53 2.22 5.90
CA VAL A 169 -3.27 0.88 6.45
C VAL A 169 -3.66 0.90 7.93
N PRO A 170 -4.65 0.10 8.37
CA PRO A 170 -5.00 0.01 9.79
C PRO A 170 -3.83 -0.51 10.63
N THR A 171 -3.52 0.18 11.74
CA THR A 171 -2.58 -0.27 12.78
C THR A 171 -2.87 -1.70 13.21
N ALA A 172 -1.83 -2.52 13.34
CA ALA A 172 -1.95 -3.94 13.65
C ALA A 172 -2.84 -4.77 12.70
N PHE A 173 -3.22 -4.19 11.56
CA PHE A 173 -4.23 -4.72 10.66
C PHE A 173 -5.60 -4.97 11.33
N LEU A 174 -5.89 -4.29 12.45
CA LEU A 174 -7.18 -4.37 13.10
C LEU A 174 -8.14 -3.39 12.43
N HIS A 175 -9.15 -3.95 11.78
CA HIS A 175 -10.13 -3.23 11.00
C HIS A 175 -11.41 -4.04 10.91
N GLY A 176 -12.53 -3.35 10.66
CA GLY A 176 -13.79 -4.01 10.34
C GLY A 176 -14.42 -3.39 9.10
N PHE A 177 -14.94 -4.25 8.25
CA PHE A 177 -15.59 -3.89 6.99
C PHE A 177 -17.06 -3.49 7.26
N GLY A 178 -17.44 -2.30 6.82
CA GLY A 178 -18.77 -1.74 7.03
C GLY A 178 -18.99 -1.26 8.48
N LEU A 179 -20.25 -1.31 8.93
CA LEU A 179 -20.61 -0.88 10.28
C LEU A 179 -20.14 -1.90 11.32
N THR A 180 -19.55 -1.41 12.40
CA THR A 180 -19.06 -2.24 13.52
C THR A 180 -19.56 -1.74 14.86
N GLY A 181 -19.74 -2.66 15.81
CA GLY A 181 -20.28 -2.35 17.13
C GLY A 181 -21.62 -1.61 17.06
N ALA A 182 -21.76 -0.54 17.85
CA ALA A 182 -22.94 0.33 17.88
C ALA A 182 -22.81 1.57 16.97
N HIS A 183 -21.77 1.63 16.13
CA HIS A 183 -21.50 2.79 15.29
C HIS A 183 -22.48 2.88 14.13
N LYS A 184 -22.87 4.11 13.79
CA LYS A 184 -23.74 4.41 12.63
C LYS A 184 -22.96 4.82 11.38
N THR A 185 -21.63 4.78 11.45
CA THR A 185 -20.70 5.10 10.37
C THR A 185 -19.59 4.05 10.37
N SER A 186 -19.13 3.62 9.19
CA SER A 186 -17.96 2.74 9.08
C SER A 186 -16.68 3.54 9.20
N MET A 187 -15.56 2.87 9.50
CA MET A 187 -14.24 3.52 9.47
C MET A 187 -13.93 4.05 8.07
N ALA A 188 -14.31 3.33 7.02
CA ALA A 188 -14.18 3.79 5.63
C ALA A 188 -14.93 5.12 5.39
N ALA A 189 -16.17 5.24 5.87
CA ALA A 189 -16.95 6.47 5.76
C ALA A 189 -16.32 7.66 6.50
N VAL A 190 -15.63 7.42 7.62
CA VAL A 190 -14.91 8.46 8.37
C VAL A 190 -13.70 8.95 7.58
N ILE A 191 -12.82 8.04 7.16
CA ILE A 191 -11.59 8.39 6.45
C ILE A 191 -11.86 8.99 5.07
N LYS A 192 -12.97 8.60 4.43
CA LYS A 192 -13.43 9.17 3.15
C LYS A 192 -13.58 10.68 3.22
N LYS A 193 -14.08 11.21 4.35
CA LYS A 193 -14.27 12.65 4.56
C LYS A 193 -12.95 13.43 4.58
N ARG A 194 -11.84 12.75 4.86
CA ARG A 194 -10.47 13.28 4.82
C ARG A 194 -9.80 13.10 3.45
N GLY A 195 -10.53 12.61 2.44
CA GLY A 195 -10.02 12.42 1.08
C GLY A 195 -9.36 11.06 0.82
N MET A 196 -9.36 10.15 1.79
CA MET A 196 -8.87 8.78 1.57
C MET A 196 -9.84 7.99 0.69
N ASN A 197 -9.27 7.16 -0.17
CA ASN A 197 -10.04 6.38 -1.14
C ASN A 197 -9.51 4.94 -1.32
N TYR A 198 -8.60 4.53 -0.42
CA TYR A 198 -7.92 3.24 -0.52
C TYR A 198 -7.55 2.70 0.86
N ILE A 199 -7.93 1.44 1.14
CA ILE A 199 -7.56 0.70 2.36
C ILE A 199 -6.82 -0.57 1.97
N ASN A 200 -5.71 -0.85 2.63
CA ASN A 200 -4.91 -2.06 2.44
C ASN A 200 -4.81 -2.83 3.77
N THR A 201 -5.47 -3.98 3.88
CA THR A 201 -5.51 -4.79 5.12
C THR A 201 -5.76 -6.26 4.77
N PRO A 202 -5.29 -7.24 5.56
CA PRO A 202 -5.55 -8.64 5.27
C PRO A 202 -7.02 -8.97 5.55
N PHE A 203 -7.66 -9.75 4.69
CA PHE A 203 -9.06 -10.14 4.94
C PHE A 203 -9.18 -11.27 5.96
N TYR A 204 -8.13 -12.08 6.13
CA TYR A 204 -8.19 -13.24 7.04
C TYR A 204 -8.37 -12.86 8.52
N ASN A 205 -8.03 -11.62 8.90
CA ASN A 205 -8.17 -11.09 10.26
C ASN A 205 -9.08 -9.84 10.33
N MET A 206 -9.59 -9.35 9.20
CA MET A 206 -10.53 -8.23 9.15
C MET A 206 -11.90 -8.68 9.64
N TYR A 207 -12.52 -7.91 10.54
CA TYR A 207 -13.87 -8.17 11.00
C TYR A 207 -14.89 -7.92 9.87
N ASN A 208 -15.91 -8.76 9.76
CA ASN A 208 -16.90 -8.77 8.67
C ASN A 208 -16.30 -8.90 7.26
N ALA A 209 -15.15 -9.57 7.11
CA ALA A 209 -14.49 -9.75 5.81
C ALA A 209 -15.37 -10.43 4.75
N GLU A 210 -16.35 -11.23 5.16
CA GLU A 210 -17.36 -11.83 4.27
C GLU A 210 -18.24 -10.80 3.53
N GLY A 211 -18.27 -9.55 4.00
CA GLY A 211 -18.93 -8.45 3.32
C GLY A 211 -18.21 -7.97 2.05
N ALA A 212 -16.93 -8.31 1.87
CA ALA A 212 -16.17 -7.94 0.69
C ALA A 212 -16.63 -8.72 -0.55
N GLN A 213 -16.92 -8.01 -1.64
CA GLN A 213 -17.74 -8.55 -2.72
C GLN A 213 -16.95 -9.26 -3.83
N TYR A 214 -15.64 -9.00 -3.95
CA TYR A 214 -14.84 -9.39 -5.12
C TYR A 214 -13.67 -10.31 -4.79
N GLY A 215 -13.65 -10.87 -3.58
CA GLY A 215 -12.63 -11.83 -3.11
C GLY A 215 -11.28 -11.18 -2.76
N LEU A 216 -10.65 -10.49 -3.72
CA LEU A 216 -9.40 -9.76 -3.53
C LEU A 216 -9.60 -8.31 -3.06
N PHE A 217 -10.84 -7.82 -3.15
CA PHE A 217 -11.22 -6.51 -2.66
C PHE A 217 -12.72 -6.43 -2.35
N GLY A 218 -13.10 -5.38 -1.66
CA GLY A 218 -14.49 -4.95 -1.48
C GLY A 218 -14.61 -3.44 -1.53
N ILE A 219 -15.84 -2.95 -1.66
CA ILE A 219 -16.17 -1.53 -1.60
C ILE A 219 -16.88 -1.27 -0.26
N ASP A 220 -16.23 -0.52 0.64
CA ASP A 220 -16.77 -0.08 1.93
C ASP A 220 -16.97 1.43 1.89
N ASP A 221 -18.22 1.89 2.01
CA ASP A 221 -18.63 3.29 1.86
C ASP A 221 -18.06 3.99 0.59
N GLY A 222 -17.85 3.24 -0.50
CA GLY A 222 -17.27 3.77 -1.73
C GLY A 222 -15.73 3.87 -1.73
N ILE A 223 -15.06 3.32 -0.72
CA ILE A 223 -13.61 3.12 -0.66
C ILE A 223 -13.25 1.69 -1.08
N LEU A 224 -12.22 1.55 -1.92
CA LEU A 224 -11.67 0.24 -2.26
C LEU A 224 -10.83 -0.29 -1.08
N THR A 225 -11.30 -1.37 -0.47
CA THR A 225 -10.60 -2.12 0.58
C THR A 225 -10.04 -3.39 -0.01
N VAL A 226 -8.72 -3.56 0.03
CA VAL A 226 -8.01 -4.65 -0.67
C VAL A 226 -7.48 -5.68 0.31
N ASP A 227 -7.68 -6.95 -0.03
CA ASP A 227 -7.01 -8.06 0.66
C ASP A 227 -5.54 -8.08 0.28
N ARG A 228 -4.69 -7.69 1.22
CA ARG A 228 -3.25 -7.68 1.02
C ARG A 228 -2.64 -9.08 1.01
N GLY A 229 -3.32 -10.06 1.61
CA GLY A 229 -2.78 -11.41 1.83
C GLY A 229 -1.84 -11.48 3.04
N LYS A 230 -0.77 -12.28 2.93
CA LYS A 230 0.21 -12.49 4.00
C LYS A 230 1.58 -11.93 3.63
N ASP A 231 2.25 -11.37 4.62
CA ASP A 231 3.61 -10.85 4.48
C ASP A 231 4.62 -12.02 4.41
N LEU A 232 5.75 -11.78 3.74
CA LEU A 232 6.80 -12.80 3.58
C LEU A 232 7.67 -12.97 4.84
N LEU A 233 7.79 -11.90 5.61
CA LEU A 233 8.59 -11.83 6.82
C LEU A 233 7.73 -11.33 7.97
N ASP A 234 8.06 -11.77 9.18
CA ASP A 234 7.49 -11.21 10.39
C ASP A 234 7.96 -9.75 10.60
N TRP A 235 7.19 -9.02 11.38
CA TRP A 235 7.34 -7.57 11.57
C TRP A 235 8.67 -7.18 12.21
N ASP A 236 9.28 -8.05 13.02
CA ASP A 236 10.51 -7.82 13.79
C ASP A 236 11.78 -8.31 13.09
N VAL A 237 11.66 -8.84 11.86
CA VAL A 237 12.82 -9.35 11.12
C VAL A 237 13.66 -8.20 10.58
N PHE A 238 14.75 -7.87 11.28
CA PHE A 238 15.70 -6.82 10.91
C PHE A 238 16.73 -7.30 9.87
N GLY A 239 16.87 -6.58 8.75
CA GLY A 239 17.80 -6.93 7.68
C GLY A 239 17.47 -8.22 6.94
N GLY A 240 16.18 -8.59 6.93
CA GLY A 240 15.69 -9.80 6.30
C GLY A 240 15.94 -9.82 4.79
N LYS A 241 16.47 -10.94 4.28
CA LYS A 241 16.55 -11.19 2.84
C LYS A 241 15.29 -11.93 2.41
N PRO A 242 14.48 -11.38 1.50
CA PRO A 242 13.23 -12.00 1.10
C PRO A 242 13.44 -13.34 0.41
N SER A 243 12.59 -14.30 0.77
CA SER A 243 12.47 -15.58 0.10
C SER A 243 11.01 -16.03 0.11
N GLY A 244 10.64 -16.99 -0.74
CA GLY A 244 9.26 -17.45 -0.87
C GLY A 244 8.55 -16.88 -2.12
N ILE A 245 7.22 -16.95 -2.11
CA ILE A 245 6.37 -16.55 -3.24
C ILE A 245 5.27 -15.64 -2.71
N LEU A 246 5.08 -14.50 -3.36
CA LEU A 246 3.97 -13.59 -3.11
C LEU A 246 2.67 -14.23 -3.59
N THR A 247 1.76 -14.47 -2.65
CA THR A 247 0.46 -15.09 -2.94
C THR A 247 -0.66 -14.04 -3.10
N GLY A 248 -0.55 -12.90 -2.41
CA GLY A 248 -1.51 -11.80 -2.47
C GLY A 248 -1.11 -10.68 -3.44
N SER A 249 -2.04 -9.74 -3.64
CA SER A 249 -1.87 -8.51 -4.45
C SER A 249 -0.97 -7.47 -3.80
N THR A 250 -0.58 -7.66 -2.54
CA THR A 250 0.36 -6.78 -1.85
C THR A 250 1.60 -7.58 -1.47
N CYS A 251 2.78 -7.01 -1.74
CA CYS A 251 3.99 -7.35 -1.03
C CYS A 251 4.06 -6.48 0.23
N GLY A 252 3.56 -7.03 1.33
CA GLY A 252 3.62 -6.39 2.62
C GLY A 252 4.97 -6.59 3.30
N LEU A 253 5.50 -5.51 3.85
CA LEU A 253 6.80 -5.39 4.51
C LEU A 253 6.59 -4.59 5.78
N HIS A 254 7.41 -4.82 6.79
CA HIS A 254 7.58 -3.87 7.89
C HIS A 254 8.89 -3.12 7.67
N TRP A 255 8.96 -1.87 8.11
CA TRP A 255 10.14 -1.03 7.93
C TRP A 255 11.47 -1.71 8.30
N PRO A 256 11.63 -2.46 9.42
CA PRO A 256 12.89 -3.15 9.74
C PRO A 256 13.32 -4.22 8.70
N ASN A 257 12.38 -4.79 7.93
CA ASN A 257 12.70 -5.78 6.89
C ASN A 257 13.58 -5.20 5.76
N MET A 258 13.61 -3.87 5.65
CA MET A 258 14.32 -3.13 4.60
C MET A 258 15.65 -2.52 5.07
N LEU A 259 15.99 -2.69 6.36
CA LEU A 259 17.04 -1.89 6.99
C LEU A 259 18.21 -2.75 7.45
N HIS A 260 19.39 -2.17 7.36
CA HIS A 260 20.63 -2.76 7.84
C HIS A 260 21.02 -2.15 9.21
N ALA A 261 21.73 -2.91 10.04
CA ALA A 261 22.23 -2.46 11.34
C ALA A 261 23.14 -1.23 11.22
N ASP A 262 23.94 -1.19 10.17
CA ASP A 262 24.65 0.00 9.69
C ASP A 262 23.81 0.68 8.57
N PRO A 263 23.23 1.88 8.81
CA PRO A 263 22.37 2.56 7.84
C PRO A 263 23.06 2.85 6.49
N SER A 264 24.38 3.01 6.47
CA SER A 264 25.12 3.25 5.22
C SER A 264 25.09 2.06 4.25
N ARG A 265 24.63 0.90 4.74
CA ARG A 265 24.52 -0.36 4.01
C ARG A 265 23.07 -0.80 3.80
N ASN A 266 22.09 0.08 4.02
CA ASN A 266 20.67 -0.21 3.74
C ASN A 266 20.48 -0.70 2.29
N SER A 267 21.26 -0.15 1.34
CA SER A 267 21.25 -0.53 -0.07
C SER A 267 21.48 -2.04 -0.31
N GLU A 268 22.25 -2.72 0.54
CA GLU A 268 22.46 -4.18 0.42
C GLU A 268 21.18 -4.99 0.69
N ILE A 269 20.33 -4.50 1.59
CA ILE A 269 19.04 -5.12 1.91
C ILE A 269 18.03 -4.77 0.81
N VAL A 270 18.00 -3.51 0.38
CA VAL A 270 17.19 -3.03 -0.75
C VAL A 270 17.49 -3.85 -2.01
N ASP A 271 18.76 -4.11 -2.34
CA ASP A 271 19.14 -4.95 -3.48
C ASP A 271 18.59 -6.38 -3.38
N GLY A 272 18.50 -6.93 -2.17
CA GLY A 272 17.84 -8.21 -1.92
C GLY A 272 16.36 -8.19 -2.29
N TRP A 273 15.65 -7.13 -1.90
CA TRP A 273 14.24 -6.90 -2.27
C TRP A 273 14.05 -6.66 -3.76
N VAL A 274 14.89 -5.83 -4.39
CA VAL A 274 14.85 -5.60 -5.84
C VAL A 274 15.02 -6.91 -6.60
N LYS A 275 16.02 -7.72 -6.23
CA LYS A 275 16.27 -9.02 -6.85
C LYS A 275 15.09 -9.98 -6.70
N HIS A 276 14.38 -9.91 -5.58
CA HIS A 276 13.21 -10.75 -5.33
C HIS A 276 11.96 -10.27 -6.09
N LEU A 277 11.75 -8.96 -6.19
CA LEU A 277 10.53 -8.35 -6.70
C LEU A 277 10.56 -8.11 -8.22
N ALA A 278 11.70 -7.70 -8.79
CA ALA A 278 11.82 -7.40 -10.22
C ALA A 278 11.29 -8.54 -11.12
N PRO A 279 11.56 -9.83 -10.85
CA PRO A 279 11.06 -10.92 -11.69
C PRO A 279 9.54 -11.06 -11.74
N TYR A 280 8.77 -10.43 -10.84
CA TYR A 280 7.31 -10.43 -10.94
C TYR A 280 6.80 -9.55 -12.08
N ASN A 281 7.58 -8.56 -12.52
CA ASN A 281 7.24 -7.75 -13.67
C ASN A 281 7.41 -8.50 -15.00
N ASP A 282 8.21 -9.57 -15.02
CA ASP A 282 8.51 -10.35 -16.22
C ASP A 282 7.65 -11.62 -16.35
N LYS A 283 6.77 -11.88 -15.38
CA LYS A 283 5.86 -13.03 -15.41
C LYS A 283 4.56 -12.69 -16.15
N PRO A 284 3.93 -13.66 -16.84
CA PRO A 284 2.61 -13.45 -17.47
C PRO A 284 1.50 -13.09 -16.48
N GLU A 285 1.56 -13.66 -15.26
CA GLU A 285 0.48 -13.60 -14.27
C GLU A 285 0.53 -12.40 -13.34
N THR A 286 1.63 -11.66 -13.31
CA THR A 286 1.84 -10.59 -12.34
C THR A 286 2.46 -9.36 -12.99
N LEU A 287 2.33 -8.21 -12.35
CA LEU A 287 3.14 -7.02 -12.63
C LEU A 287 3.41 -6.26 -11.35
N LEU A 288 4.46 -5.44 -11.32
CA LEU A 288 4.65 -4.49 -10.23
C LEU A 288 3.85 -3.22 -10.55
N ALA A 289 2.97 -2.82 -9.64
CA ALA A 289 2.19 -1.61 -9.84
C ALA A 289 3.06 -0.36 -9.63
N ARG A 290 3.03 0.56 -10.60
CA ARG A 290 3.82 1.79 -10.58
C ARG A 290 3.52 2.67 -9.37
N ASN A 291 2.27 2.69 -8.94
CA ASN A 291 1.77 3.44 -7.78
C ASN A 291 0.37 2.93 -7.36
N SER A 292 -0.16 3.43 -6.25
CA SER A 292 -1.48 3.03 -5.74
C SER A 292 -2.63 3.22 -6.74
N SER A 293 -2.58 4.28 -7.55
CA SER A 293 -3.60 4.56 -8.57
C SER A 293 -3.62 3.48 -9.65
N SER A 294 -2.44 3.12 -10.18
CA SER A 294 -2.28 2.03 -11.16
C SER A 294 -2.62 0.66 -10.56
N PHE A 295 -2.26 0.43 -9.29
CA PHE A 295 -2.57 -0.80 -8.57
C PHE A 295 -4.07 -1.03 -8.50
N ARG A 296 -4.82 -0.04 -8.00
CA ARG A 296 -6.27 -0.11 -7.85
C ARG A 296 -6.95 -0.35 -9.20
N ASN A 297 -6.55 0.40 -10.22
CA ASN A 297 -7.10 0.26 -11.57
C ASN A 297 -6.90 -1.16 -12.11
N GLN A 298 -5.65 -1.64 -12.09
CA GLN A 298 -5.32 -2.97 -12.59
C GLN A 298 -5.97 -4.08 -11.76
N LEU A 299 -6.16 -3.90 -10.44
CA LEU A 299 -6.77 -4.92 -9.59
C LEU A 299 -8.25 -5.11 -9.92
N VAL A 300 -8.98 -4.00 -10.12
CA VAL A 300 -10.38 -4.05 -10.55
C VAL A 300 -10.49 -4.75 -11.90
N HIS A 301 -9.61 -4.42 -12.86
CA HIS A 301 -9.58 -5.11 -14.15
C HIS A 301 -9.22 -6.60 -14.01
N HIS A 302 -8.22 -6.95 -13.21
CA HIS A 302 -7.81 -8.34 -12.98
C HIS A 302 -8.97 -9.22 -12.49
N VAL A 303 -9.84 -8.67 -11.64
CA VAL A 303 -10.97 -9.41 -11.07
C VAL A 303 -12.22 -9.36 -11.96
N CYS A 304 -12.52 -8.21 -12.56
CA CYS A 304 -13.82 -7.96 -13.19
C CYS A 304 -13.79 -8.00 -14.73
N THR A 305 -12.66 -7.70 -15.36
CA THR A 305 -12.54 -7.74 -16.83
C THR A 305 -12.38 -9.17 -17.30
N LYS A 306 -13.01 -9.51 -18.44
CA LYS A 306 -12.84 -10.81 -19.08
C LYS A 306 -12.10 -10.65 -20.39
N VAL A 307 -11.14 -11.54 -20.63
CA VAL A 307 -10.41 -11.62 -21.89
C VAL A 307 -10.65 -12.99 -22.52
N ALA A 308 -10.92 -13.01 -23.83
CA ALA A 308 -11.15 -14.23 -24.59
C ALA A 308 -10.43 -14.18 -25.94
N LEU A 309 -9.85 -15.31 -26.32
CA LEU A 309 -9.22 -15.49 -27.62
C LEU A 309 -10.20 -16.09 -28.62
N HIS A 310 -10.33 -15.44 -29.77
CA HIS A 310 -11.11 -15.95 -30.90
C HIS A 310 -10.34 -15.71 -32.20
N GLU A 311 -9.89 -16.78 -32.86
CA GLU A 311 -9.09 -16.71 -34.09
C GLU A 311 -7.85 -15.80 -33.93
N ASN A 312 -7.83 -14.67 -34.63
CA ASN A 312 -6.79 -13.64 -34.63
C ASN A 312 -7.18 -12.39 -33.80
N LYS A 313 -8.11 -12.56 -32.85
CA LYS A 313 -8.66 -11.48 -32.04
C LYS A 313 -8.59 -11.79 -30.55
N ILE A 314 -8.38 -10.74 -29.76
CA ILE A 314 -8.51 -10.70 -28.31
C ILE A 314 -9.75 -9.86 -28.03
N ASN A 315 -10.81 -10.49 -27.55
CA ASN A 315 -12.02 -9.81 -27.12
C ASN A 315 -11.88 -9.48 -25.64
N ILE A 316 -12.14 -8.22 -25.29
CA ILE A 316 -12.09 -7.70 -23.93
C ILE A 316 -13.50 -7.25 -23.55
N ASP A 317 -14.00 -7.74 -22.43
CA ASP A 317 -15.34 -7.44 -21.90
C ASP A 317 -15.21 -6.75 -20.54
N PHE A 318 -15.75 -5.53 -20.48
CA PHE A 318 -15.67 -4.62 -19.34
C PHE A 318 -17.02 -4.50 -18.60
N LEU A 319 -18.04 -5.30 -18.93
CA LEU A 319 -19.40 -5.13 -18.38
C LEU A 319 -19.45 -5.16 -16.85
N GLU A 320 -18.68 -6.05 -16.21
CA GLU A 320 -18.59 -6.10 -14.74
C GLU A 320 -17.70 -4.98 -14.19
N THR A 321 -16.63 -4.63 -14.89
CA THR A 321 -15.72 -3.53 -14.53
C THR A 321 -16.44 -2.17 -14.54
N ASN A 322 -17.32 -1.91 -15.50
CA ASN A 322 -18.06 -0.66 -15.61
C ASN A 322 -19.05 -0.43 -14.45
N LYS A 323 -19.45 -1.48 -13.73
CA LYS A 323 -20.23 -1.33 -12.48
C LYS A 323 -19.43 -0.65 -11.36
N LEU A 324 -18.11 -0.59 -11.51
CA LEU A 324 -17.16 0.01 -10.59
C LEU A 324 -16.47 1.25 -11.20
N GLN A 325 -17.08 1.92 -12.18
CA GLN A 325 -16.49 3.09 -12.85
C GLN A 325 -16.02 4.20 -11.89
N ASP A 326 -16.73 4.39 -10.76
CA ASP A 326 -16.37 5.38 -9.74
C ASP A 326 -15.08 5.03 -8.98
N GLN A 327 -14.57 3.80 -9.15
CA GLN A 327 -13.32 3.30 -8.57
C GLN A 327 -12.16 3.33 -9.56
N LEU A 328 -12.44 3.56 -10.85
CA LEU A 328 -11.46 3.61 -11.93
C LEU A 328 -10.99 5.05 -12.15
N ASN A 329 -9.85 5.16 -12.82
CA ASN A 329 -9.26 6.44 -13.23
C ASN A 329 -8.72 6.28 -14.66
N GLU A 330 -8.12 7.32 -15.23
CA GLU A 330 -7.62 7.30 -16.61
C GLU A 330 -6.37 6.43 -16.82
N ASN A 331 -5.92 5.65 -15.83
CA ASN A 331 -4.79 4.74 -16.02
C ASN A 331 -5.12 3.64 -17.04
N PRO A 332 -4.13 3.22 -17.84
CA PRO A 332 -4.31 2.14 -18.80
C PRO A 332 -4.59 0.81 -18.12
N LEU A 333 -5.27 -0.07 -18.85
CA LEU A 333 -5.33 -1.50 -18.56
C LEU A 333 -4.07 -2.18 -19.11
N THR A 334 -3.37 -2.95 -18.28
CA THR A 334 -2.29 -3.83 -18.76
C THR A 334 -2.82 -5.23 -19.04
N ILE A 335 -2.51 -5.78 -20.21
CA ILE A 335 -2.64 -7.21 -20.53
C ILE A 335 -1.30 -7.81 -20.89
N LYS A 336 -1.10 -9.10 -20.58
CA LYS A 336 0.09 -9.84 -20.94
C LYS A 336 -0.20 -10.98 -21.90
N ILE A 337 0.65 -11.15 -22.90
CA ILE A 337 0.42 -12.08 -24.00
C ILE A 337 1.65 -12.94 -24.23
N GLU A 338 1.49 -14.25 -24.10
CA GLU A 338 2.53 -15.23 -24.42
C GLU A 338 2.30 -15.84 -25.80
N SER A 339 3.34 -15.86 -26.64
CA SER A 339 3.28 -16.43 -27.99
C SER A 339 4.58 -17.08 -28.41
N LYS A 340 4.50 -18.18 -29.18
CA LYS A 340 5.67 -18.80 -29.84
C LYS A 340 6.13 -18.06 -31.09
N ARG A 341 5.25 -17.21 -31.64
CA ARG A 341 5.50 -16.42 -32.85
C ARG A 341 5.51 -14.96 -32.51
N LYS A 342 6.29 -14.19 -33.25
CA LYS A 342 6.28 -12.74 -33.12
C LYS A 342 4.95 -12.21 -33.62
N LEU A 343 4.27 -11.44 -32.77
CA LEU A 343 2.97 -10.84 -33.02
C LEU A 343 3.09 -9.33 -33.21
N THR A 344 2.18 -8.79 -34.01
CA THR A 344 1.87 -7.35 -34.10
C THR A 344 0.41 -7.16 -33.71
N PHE A 345 0.10 -6.11 -32.95
CA PHE A 345 -1.24 -5.83 -32.42
C PHE A 345 -1.80 -4.54 -33.02
N THR A 346 -3.11 -4.51 -33.25
CA THR A 346 -3.85 -3.34 -33.73
C THR A 346 -5.25 -3.34 -33.14
N SER A 347 -5.84 -2.18 -32.93
CA SER A 347 -7.24 -2.06 -32.53
C SER A 347 -7.83 -0.78 -33.12
N ASP A 348 -9.10 -0.87 -33.52
CA ASP A 348 -9.91 0.30 -33.89
C ASP A 348 -10.69 0.85 -32.69
N ASP A 349 -10.80 0.07 -31.60
CA ASP A 349 -11.62 0.39 -30.42
C ASP A 349 -10.82 1.11 -29.33
N VAL A 350 -9.51 0.83 -29.23
CA VAL A 350 -8.64 1.31 -28.15
C VAL A 350 -7.26 1.71 -28.67
N THR A 351 -6.59 2.61 -27.93
CA THR A 351 -5.20 2.98 -28.22
C THR A 351 -4.25 2.05 -27.48
N LEU A 352 -3.25 1.54 -28.21
CA LEU A 352 -2.19 0.66 -27.68
C LEU A 352 -0.89 1.48 -27.63
N THR A 353 -0.39 1.79 -26.43
CA THR A 353 0.70 2.77 -26.29
C THR A 353 2.06 2.20 -25.95
N ASP A 354 2.14 0.99 -25.39
CA ASP A 354 3.42 0.38 -25.06
C ASP A 354 3.46 -1.12 -25.37
N SER A 355 4.63 -1.59 -25.82
CA SER A 355 4.89 -3.02 -26.03
C SER A 355 6.32 -3.35 -25.59
N GLU A 356 6.48 -3.72 -24.32
CA GLU A 356 7.70 -4.39 -23.90
C GLU A 356 7.65 -5.83 -24.40
N ILE A 357 8.71 -6.26 -25.09
CA ILE A 357 8.85 -7.63 -25.61
C ILE A 357 10.01 -8.29 -24.90
N LEU A 358 9.70 -9.24 -24.03
CA LEU A 358 10.70 -10.09 -23.41
C LEU A 358 10.74 -11.41 -24.18
N LYS A 359 11.92 -11.74 -24.73
CA LYS A 359 12.13 -13.00 -25.46
C LYS A 359 12.86 -14.00 -24.57
N GLU A 360 12.16 -15.04 -24.15
CA GLU A 360 12.74 -16.18 -23.46
C GLU A 360 12.79 -17.40 -24.36
N LYS A 361 14.00 -17.77 -24.82
CA LYS A 361 14.26 -18.91 -25.71
C LYS A 361 13.38 -18.88 -26.98
N ASP A 362 12.25 -19.58 -26.94
CA ASP A 362 11.30 -19.82 -28.03
C ASP A 362 9.94 -19.11 -27.85
N ASN A 363 9.77 -18.33 -26.77
CA ASN A 363 8.54 -17.59 -26.48
C ASN A 363 8.79 -16.09 -26.43
N TYR A 364 7.77 -15.34 -26.85
CA TYR A 364 7.65 -13.90 -26.71
C TYR A 364 6.60 -13.63 -25.63
N LEU A 365 6.95 -12.80 -24.64
CA LEU A 365 6.02 -12.17 -23.72
C LEU A 365 5.85 -10.71 -24.12
N TYR A 366 4.61 -10.31 -24.36
CA TYR A 366 4.22 -8.94 -24.63
C TYR A 366 3.51 -8.38 -23.41
N THR A 367 3.88 -7.17 -23.00
CA THR A 367 3.09 -6.34 -22.09
C THR A 367 2.44 -5.24 -22.92
N LEU A 368 1.10 -5.26 -23.03
CA LEU A 368 0.35 -4.24 -23.76
C LEU A 368 -0.38 -3.35 -22.77
N GLU A 369 -0.18 -2.03 -22.88
CA GLU A 369 -0.99 -1.02 -22.21
C GLU A 369 -2.11 -0.55 -23.15
N ILE A 370 -3.34 -0.61 -22.64
CA ILE A 370 -4.57 -0.28 -23.36
C ILE A 370 -5.18 0.96 -22.70
N GLU A 371 -5.19 2.06 -23.44
CA GLU A 371 -5.75 3.33 -22.99
C GLU A 371 -7.23 3.46 -23.34
N SER A 372 -7.90 4.43 -22.71
CA SER A 372 -9.29 4.82 -23.02
C SER A 372 -10.31 3.69 -22.84
N VAL A 373 -10.08 2.79 -21.89
CA VAL A 373 -10.99 1.67 -21.61
C VAL A 373 -12.23 2.07 -20.80
N ASN A 374 -12.20 3.23 -20.14
CA ASN A 374 -13.27 3.67 -19.26
C ASN A 374 -14.56 3.95 -20.05
N GLY A 375 -15.65 3.29 -19.64
CA GLY A 375 -16.96 3.42 -20.26
C GLY A 375 -17.17 2.60 -21.53
N LEU A 376 -16.14 1.90 -22.03
CA LEU A 376 -16.32 0.92 -23.09
C LEU A 376 -16.96 -0.34 -22.51
N GLU A 377 -17.96 -0.91 -23.17
CA GLU A 377 -18.50 -2.22 -22.77
C GLU A 377 -17.59 -3.36 -23.25
N LYS A 378 -17.03 -3.21 -24.45
CA LYS A 378 -16.20 -4.20 -25.12
C LYS A 378 -15.14 -3.52 -25.99
N ALA A 379 -14.02 -4.20 -26.19
CA ALA A 379 -12.99 -3.84 -27.15
C ALA A 379 -12.39 -5.08 -27.82
N VAL A 380 -11.85 -4.89 -29.03
CA VAL A 380 -11.20 -5.94 -29.81
C VAL A 380 -9.77 -5.53 -30.17
N VAL A 381 -8.80 -6.36 -29.78
CA VAL A 381 -7.42 -6.24 -30.24
C VAL A 381 -7.14 -7.33 -31.27
N ASN A 382 -6.87 -6.95 -32.52
CA ASN A 382 -6.46 -7.85 -33.58
C ASN A 382 -4.96 -8.12 -33.50
N PHE A 383 -4.53 -9.32 -33.86
CA PHE A 383 -3.11 -9.66 -33.96
C PHE A 383 -2.75 -10.43 -35.23
N VAL A 384 -1.52 -10.25 -35.70
CA VAL A 384 -0.95 -10.98 -36.85
C VAL A 384 0.35 -11.63 -36.44
N ALA A 385 0.51 -12.92 -36.75
CA ALA A 385 1.74 -13.65 -36.50
C ALA A 385 2.68 -13.57 -37.71
N SER A 386 3.88 -13.05 -37.49
CA SER A 386 4.99 -13.11 -38.47
C SER A 386 5.66 -14.47 -38.51
#